data_AF-A0AAF0TBM2-F1
#
_entry.id   AF-A0AAF0TBM2-F1
#
_cell.length_a   1.000
_cell.length_b   1.000
_cell.length_c   1.000
_cell.angle_alpha   90.00
_cell.angle_beta   90.00
_cell.angle_gamma   90.00
#
_symmetry.space_group_name_H-M   'P 1'
#
loop_
_entity.id
_entity.type
_entity.pdbx_description
1 polymer ?
#
loop_
_entity_poly.entity_id
_entity_poly.type
_entity_poly.pdbx_seq_one_letter_code
_entity_poly.pdbx_strand_id
1 'polypeptide(L)'
;MGQQTSCLCSKLCQSKNWGLQAAAVRWPLRRKPSLHFPQLNAGGAVKTWVDEKLWYNYILNICVSGQVCRYYTQVVWRNSVPLGCARVRCNNGWYFITCNYDPPGNWKGQRPYGDHE
;
A
#
# COMPACT_ATOMS: atom_id res chain seq x y z
N MET A 1 -9.33 5.76 -20.70
CA MET A 1 -8.36 6.19 -19.66
C MET A 1 -7.42 5.04 -19.23
N GLY A 2 -6.77 4.33 -20.16
CA GLY A 2 -6.04 3.08 -19.84
C GLY A 2 -4.53 3.05 -20.08
N GLN A 3 -3.96 4.06 -20.75
CA GLN A 3 -2.53 4.08 -21.11
C GLN A 3 -1.64 4.79 -20.07
N GLN A 4 -2.17 5.76 -19.32
CA GLN A 4 -1.35 6.51 -18.35
C GLN A 4 -0.98 5.69 -17.11
N THR A 5 -1.89 4.85 -16.61
CA THR A 5 -1.66 3.97 -15.46
C THR A 5 -0.62 2.88 -15.73
N SER A 6 -0.55 2.36 -16.97
CA SER A 6 0.48 1.38 -17.34
C SER A 6 1.87 2.02 -17.48
N CYS A 7 1.98 3.22 -18.06
CA CYS A 7 3.24 3.95 -18.15
C CYS A 7 3.79 4.35 -16.76
N LEU A 8 2.91 4.74 -15.83
CA LEU A 8 3.30 5.03 -14.46
C LEU A 8 3.87 3.79 -13.77
N CYS A 9 3.17 2.65 -13.78
CA CYS A 9 3.65 1.40 -13.15
C CYS A 9 4.99 0.89 -13.73
N SER A 10 5.21 1.02 -15.04
CA SER A 10 6.48 0.60 -15.65
C SER A 10 7.66 1.51 -15.28
N LYS A 11 7.46 2.84 -15.19
CA LYS A 11 8.48 3.77 -14.67
C LYS A 11 8.75 3.53 -13.19
N LEU A 12 7.68 3.23 -12.46
CA LEU A 12 7.70 2.89 -11.06
C LEU A 12 8.56 1.65 -10.79
N CYS A 13 8.46 0.56 -11.57
CA CYS A 13 9.38 -0.60 -11.48
C CYS A 13 10.88 -0.25 -11.43
N GLN A 14 11.27 0.93 -11.93
CA GLN A 14 12.66 1.42 -11.99
C GLN A 14 12.96 2.49 -10.91
N SER A 15 11.94 3.05 -10.26
CA SER A 15 12.10 4.08 -9.24
C SER A 15 12.42 3.47 -7.87
N LYS A 16 13.43 4.03 -7.18
CA LYS A 16 13.64 3.77 -5.74
C LYS A 16 12.83 4.73 -4.86
N ASN A 17 12.16 5.72 -5.44
CA ASN A 17 11.49 6.81 -4.74
C ASN A 17 9.98 6.77 -5.05
N TRP A 18 9.22 6.29 -4.08
CA TRP A 18 7.79 6.04 -4.20
C TRP A 18 7.07 7.11 -3.40
N GLY A 19 6.38 8.02 -4.10
CA GLY A 19 5.57 9.06 -3.47
C GLY A 19 4.54 8.45 -2.52
N LEU A 20 4.30 9.13 -1.40
CA LEU A 20 3.55 8.66 -0.22
C LEU A 20 2.04 8.44 -0.42
N GLN A 21 1.55 8.44 -1.66
CA GLN A 21 0.11 8.49 -1.98
C GLN A 21 -0.47 7.16 -2.47
N ALA A 22 0.36 6.13 -2.63
CA ALA A 22 -0.08 4.80 -3.07
C ALA A 22 0.32 3.73 -2.05
N ALA A 23 -0.58 2.77 -1.83
CA ALA A 23 -0.19 1.50 -1.24
C ALA A 23 0.59 0.73 -2.31
N ALA A 24 1.91 0.77 -2.21
CA ALA A 24 2.83 0.16 -3.15
C ALA A 24 3.65 -0.89 -2.42
N VAL A 25 3.58 -2.15 -2.87
CA VAL A 25 4.53 -3.16 -2.40
C VAL A 25 5.80 -3.04 -3.22
N ARG A 26 6.84 -2.46 -2.62
CA ARG A 26 8.22 -2.60 -3.10
C ARG A 26 8.91 -3.69 -2.30
N TRP A 27 9.41 -4.70 -2.98
CA TRP A 27 10.40 -5.60 -2.39
C TRP A 27 11.82 -4.98 -2.51
N PRO A 28 12.76 -5.11 -1.54
CA PRO A 28 12.77 -5.93 -0.32
C PRO A 28 13.19 -5.16 0.96
N LEU A 29 12.34 -4.98 1.99
CA LEU A 29 12.80 -4.56 3.33
C LEU A 29 11.95 -5.13 4.49
N ARG A 30 12.67 -5.74 5.45
CA ARG A 30 12.29 -6.42 6.71
C ARG A 30 11.48 -7.72 6.60
N ARG A 31 12.23 -8.81 6.77
CA ARG A 31 11.82 -10.23 6.79
C ARG A 31 10.68 -10.48 7.81
N LYS A 32 9.49 -10.87 7.34
CA LYS A 32 8.69 -11.87 8.06
C LYS A 32 9.17 -13.25 7.56
N PRO A 33 9.74 -14.14 8.41
CA PRO A 33 10.49 -15.31 7.95
C PRO A 33 9.69 -16.46 7.29
N SER A 34 8.44 -16.28 6.86
CA SER A 34 7.58 -17.41 6.50
C SER A 34 6.93 -17.35 5.12
N LEU A 35 7.29 -16.40 4.25
CA LEU A 35 6.58 -16.22 2.99
C LEU A 35 7.52 -16.08 1.79
N HIS A 36 7.84 -17.23 1.20
CA HIS A 36 8.51 -17.35 -0.08
C HIS A 36 7.47 -17.15 -1.19
N PHE A 37 7.35 -15.95 -1.76
CA PHE A 37 6.37 -15.64 -2.82
C PHE A 37 7.06 -15.24 -4.13
N PRO A 38 7.59 -16.20 -4.91
CA PRO A 38 8.07 -15.91 -6.27
C PRO A 38 6.93 -15.46 -7.24
N GLN A 39 5.68 -15.35 -6.77
CA GLN A 39 4.52 -14.87 -7.52
C GLN A 39 3.56 -14.07 -6.60
N LEU A 40 3.95 -12.88 -6.14
CA LEU A 40 3.02 -12.02 -5.39
C LEU A 40 1.85 -11.63 -6.31
N ASN A 41 0.64 -12.07 -5.96
CA ASN A 41 -0.61 -11.69 -6.61
C ASN A 41 -1.29 -10.53 -5.85
N ALA A 42 -2.38 -9.99 -6.40
CA ALA A 42 -3.05 -8.83 -5.82
C ALA A 42 -3.53 -9.09 -4.38
N GLY A 43 -4.13 -10.25 -4.12
CA GLY A 43 -4.59 -10.63 -2.77
C GLY A 43 -3.45 -10.72 -1.76
N GLY A 44 -2.32 -11.32 -2.16
CA GLY A 44 -1.12 -11.37 -1.33
C GLY A 44 -0.58 -9.98 -1.01
N ALA A 45 -0.56 -9.06 -1.98
CA ALA A 45 -0.13 -7.68 -1.76
C ALA A 45 -1.05 -6.94 -0.76
N VAL A 46 -2.37 -6.99 -0.98
CA VAL A 46 -3.34 -6.37 -0.06
C VAL A 46 -3.22 -6.98 1.33
N LYS A 47 -3.04 -8.30 1.44
CA LYS A 47 -2.81 -8.95 2.72
C LYS A 47 -1.59 -8.38 3.45
N THR A 48 -0.46 -8.17 2.75
CA THR A 48 0.72 -7.57 3.40
C THR A 48 0.47 -6.15 3.91
N TRP A 49 -0.35 -5.36 3.21
CA TRP A 49 -0.77 -4.04 3.70
C TRP A 49 -1.69 -4.15 4.91
N VAL A 50 -2.65 -5.07 4.88
CA VAL A 50 -3.61 -5.28 5.99
C VAL A 50 -2.92 -5.87 7.23
N ASP A 51 -1.88 -6.68 7.07
CA ASP A 51 -1.13 -7.27 8.19
C ASP A 51 -0.44 -6.19 9.07
N GLU A 52 -0.29 -4.95 8.57
CA GLU A 52 0.17 -3.81 9.38
C GLU A 52 -0.84 -3.40 10.47
N LYS A 53 -2.10 -3.86 10.39
CA LYS A 53 -3.12 -3.69 11.44
C LYS A 53 -2.61 -4.06 12.82
N LEU A 54 -1.76 -5.09 12.90
CA LEU A 54 -1.14 -5.56 14.15
C LEU A 54 -0.39 -4.46 14.90
N TRP A 55 0.12 -3.46 14.17
CA TRP A 55 0.94 -2.38 14.70
C TRP A 55 0.19 -1.05 14.83
N TYR A 56 -1.07 -0.98 14.40
CA TYR A 56 -1.86 0.23 14.45
C TYR A 56 -2.81 0.22 15.65
N ASN A 57 -2.66 1.20 16.54
CA ASN A 57 -3.58 1.40 17.66
C ASN A 57 -4.65 2.41 17.27
N TYR A 58 -5.89 1.93 17.09
CA TYR A 58 -7.03 2.77 16.71
C TYR A 58 -7.40 3.81 17.76
N ILE A 59 -7.45 3.41 19.04
CA ILE A 59 -7.84 4.26 20.16
C ILE A 59 -6.93 5.48 20.24
N LEU A 60 -5.62 5.28 20.09
CA LEU A 60 -4.63 6.34 20.17
C LEU A 60 -4.35 7.01 18.82
N ASN A 61 -4.84 6.45 17.70
CA ASN A 61 -4.49 6.88 16.35
C ASN A 61 -2.96 6.93 16.11
N ILE A 62 -2.24 5.91 16.60
CA ILE A 62 -0.78 5.84 16.47
C ILE A 62 -0.33 4.52 15.85
N CYS A 63 0.78 4.58 15.11
CA CYS A 63 1.55 3.41 14.72
C CYS A 63 2.61 3.12 15.77
N VAL A 64 2.80 1.84 16.13
CA VAL A 64 3.87 1.42 17.05
C VAL A 64 5.23 1.92 16.54
N SER A 65 6.05 2.45 17.45
CA SER A 65 7.38 2.99 17.11
C SER A 65 8.23 1.95 16.37
N GLY A 66 8.86 2.39 15.27
CA GLY A 66 9.68 1.52 14.40
C GLY A 66 8.90 0.59 13.47
N GLN A 67 7.57 0.61 13.50
CA GLN A 67 6.71 -0.14 12.58
C GLN A 67 6.16 0.75 11.45
N VAL A 68 5.51 0.11 10.47
CA VAL A 68 4.83 0.79 9.36
C VAL A 68 3.35 0.44 9.44
N CYS A 69 2.50 1.46 9.35
CA CYS A 69 1.04 1.32 9.34
C CYS A 69 0.37 2.06 8.17
N ARG A 70 1.14 2.82 7.38
CA ARG A 70 0.61 3.73 6.36
C ARG A 70 -0.10 3.01 5.22
N TYR A 71 0.21 1.73 4.99
CA TYR A 71 -0.49 0.96 3.96
C TYR A 71 -1.81 0.44 4.49
N TYR A 72 -1.84 -0.04 5.74
CA TYR A 72 -3.09 -0.40 6.40
C TYR A 72 -4.05 0.78 6.48
N THR A 73 -3.61 1.93 6.98
CA THR A 73 -4.48 3.10 7.16
C THR A 73 -5.03 3.62 5.83
N GLN A 74 -4.28 3.48 4.73
CA GLN A 74 -4.80 3.81 3.40
C GLN A 74 -5.84 2.79 2.91
N VAL A 75 -5.62 1.49 3.13
CA VAL A 75 -6.56 0.42 2.73
C VAL A 75 -7.91 0.60 3.42
N VAL A 76 -7.91 1.02 4.69
CA VAL A 76 -9.13 1.20 5.49
C VAL A 76 -9.64 2.64 5.51
N TRP A 77 -9.14 3.52 4.64
CA TRP A 77 -9.50 4.93 4.66
C TRP A 77 -10.96 5.16 4.22
N ARG A 78 -11.82 5.57 5.15
CA ARG A 78 -13.27 5.72 4.98
C ARG A 78 -13.65 6.57 3.78
N ASN A 79 -12.93 7.66 3.56
CA ASN A 79 -13.28 8.62 2.52
C ASN A 79 -12.81 8.18 1.13
N SER A 80 -11.93 7.17 1.02
CA SER A 80 -11.45 6.67 -0.27
C SER A 80 -12.47 5.70 -0.87
N VAL A 81 -13.35 6.19 -1.74
CA VAL A 81 -14.48 5.42 -2.28
C VAL A 81 -14.11 4.73 -3.59
N PRO A 82 -13.73 5.45 -4.67
CA PRO A 82 -13.12 4.83 -5.84
C PRO A 82 -11.68 4.37 -5.56
N LEU A 83 -11.37 3.16 -6.05
CA LEU A 83 -10.02 2.61 -6.05
C LEU A 83 -9.68 1.94 -7.38
N GLY A 84 -8.41 2.00 -7.77
CA GLY A 84 -7.90 1.35 -8.97
C GLY A 84 -6.53 0.74 -8.70
N CYS A 85 -6.37 -0.54 -9.04
CA CYS A 85 -5.13 -1.27 -8.81
C CYS A 85 -4.48 -1.72 -10.12
N ALA A 86 -3.16 -1.87 -10.09
CA ALA A 86 -2.39 -2.40 -11.21
C ALA A 86 -1.32 -3.38 -10.71
N ARG A 87 -1.07 -4.41 -11.51
CA ARG A 87 0.04 -5.36 -11.34
C ARG A 87 0.88 -5.38 -12.60
N VAL A 88 2.19 -5.17 -12.46
CA VAL A 88 3.14 -5.19 -13.57
C VAL A 88 4.31 -6.10 -13.24
N ARG A 89 4.73 -6.92 -14.21
CA ARG A 89 5.97 -7.69 -14.11
C ARG A 89 7.12 -6.79 -14.56
N CYS A 90 8.08 -6.54 -13.67
CA CYS A 90 9.26 -5.74 -13.95
C CYS A 90 10.32 -6.56 -14.70
N ASN A 91 11.23 -5.88 -15.41
CA ASN A 91 12.27 -6.52 -16.24
C ASN A 91 13.23 -7.41 -15.43
N ASN A 92 13.37 -7.18 -14.13
CA ASN A 92 14.17 -8.01 -13.23
C ASN A 92 13.44 -9.30 -12.76
N GLY A 93 12.22 -9.55 -13.24
CA GLY A 93 11.42 -10.72 -12.92
C GLY A 93 10.46 -10.57 -11.74
N TRP A 94 10.51 -9.47 -10.99
CA TRP A 94 9.67 -9.22 -9.82
C TRP A 94 8.33 -8.60 -10.23
N TYR A 95 7.31 -8.72 -9.39
CA TYR A 95 6.02 -8.04 -9.60
C TYR A 95 5.94 -6.78 -8.76
N PHE A 96 5.49 -5.69 -9.40
CA PHE A 96 5.08 -4.47 -8.74
C PHE A 96 3.55 -4.40 -8.71
N ILE A 97 2.99 -4.16 -7.52
CA ILE A 97 1.55 -4.04 -7.29
C ILE A 97 1.29 -2.72 -6.56
N THR A 98 0.34 -1.96 -7.09
CA THR A 98 -0.07 -0.68 -6.51
C THR A 98 -1.58 -0.53 -6.59
N CYS A 99 -2.14 0.22 -5.64
CA CYS A 99 -3.50 0.72 -5.69
C CYS A 99 -3.52 2.22 -5.45
N ASN A 100 -4.30 2.93 -6.27
CA ASN A 100 -4.64 4.33 -6.10
C ASN A 100 -6.02 4.42 -5.47
N TYR A 101 -6.18 5.37 -4.56
CA TYR A 101 -7.36 5.63 -3.76
C TYR A 101 -7.79 7.07 -3.99
N ASP A 102 -9.07 7.30 -4.20
CA ASP A 102 -9.62 8.64 -4.43
C ASP A 102 -10.88 8.86 -3.59
N PRO A 103 -11.03 10.01 -2.90
CA PRO A 103 -9.95 10.91 -2.50
C PRO A 103 -8.83 10.17 -1.74
N PRO A 104 -7.58 10.66 -1.79
CA PRO A 104 -6.45 10.04 -1.11
C PRO A 104 -6.63 10.09 0.40
N GLY A 105 -6.04 9.10 1.09
CA GLY A 105 -6.09 9.00 2.54
C GLY A 105 -4.81 9.44 3.25
N ASN A 106 -4.64 8.98 4.48
CA ASN A 106 -3.47 9.23 5.33
C ASN A 106 -3.18 10.71 5.59
N TRP A 107 -4.22 11.53 5.70
CA TRP A 107 -4.07 12.92 6.10
C TRP A 107 -3.60 13.04 7.55
N LYS A 108 -2.59 13.87 7.78
CA LYS A 108 -2.05 14.12 9.13
C LYS A 108 -3.18 14.63 10.04
N GLY A 109 -3.32 13.99 11.20
CA GLY A 109 -4.32 14.36 12.20
C GLY A 109 -5.72 13.78 11.97
N GLN A 110 -5.98 13.11 10.85
CA GLN A 110 -7.26 12.45 10.58
C GLN A 110 -7.20 10.95 10.92
N ARG A 111 -8.34 10.38 11.30
CA ARG A 111 -8.50 8.94 11.51
C ARG A 111 -8.92 8.22 10.22
N PRO A 112 -8.40 7.00 9.97
CA PRO A 112 -8.79 6.22 8.80
C PRO A 112 -10.28 5.86 8.78
N TYR A 113 -10.92 5.72 9.94
CA TYR A 113 -12.35 5.38 10.04
C TYR A 113 -13.28 6.59 10.17
N GLY A 114 -12.74 7.81 10.19
CA GLY A 114 -13.46 9.04 10.52
C GLY A 114 -13.36 9.42 12.00
N ASP A 115 -13.83 10.62 12.33
CA ASP A 115 -13.68 11.25 13.65
C ASP A 115 -14.94 11.14 14.53
N HIS A 116 -15.94 10.35 14.11
CA HIS A 116 -17.24 10.20 14.77
C HIS A 116 -17.50 8.74 15.15
N GLU A 117 -16.92 8.28 16.26
CA GLU A 117 -17.39 7.12 17.04
C GLU A 117 -17.25 7.43 18.54
#